data_AF-A0A1F9N651-F1
#
_entry.id   AF-A0A1F9N651-F1
#
_cell.length_a   1.000
_cell.length_b   1.000
_cell.length_c   1.000
_cell.angle_alpha   90.00
_cell.angle_beta   90.00
_cell.angle_gamma   90.00
#
_symmetry.space_group_name_H-M   'P 1'
#
loop_
_entity.id
_entity.type
_entity.pdbx_description
1 polymer ?
#
loop_
_entity_poly.entity_id
_entity_poly.type
_entity_poly.pdbx_seq_one_letter_code
_entity_poly.pdbx_strand_id
1 'polypeptide(L)'
;MKTKPNRDTAMTLMGTLTELVGHWWQGDRVRVSPAQGRLLRLQPPCILRIGDRVYEVIDRRVGNVPEGAFVAYGCDDGVEHCELRVFPVGLTAQPRVLIRTSNGEVGIEAGDILVFG
;
A
#
# COMPACT_ATOMS: atom_id res chain seq x y z
N MET A 1 -15.97 35.97 -18.72
CA MET A 1 -16.72 34.70 -18.62
C MET A 1 -15.88 33.69 -17.86
N LYS A 2 -16.28 33.30 -16.64
CA LYS A 2 -15.60 32.26 -15.84
C LYS A 2 -16.28 30.93 -16.13
N THR A 3 -15.60 30.00 -16.81
CA THR A 3 -16.07 28.63 -17.01
C THR A 3 -15.88 27.84 -15.71
N LYS A 4 -17.00 27.37 -15.16
CA LYS A 4 -17.05 26.45 -14.01
C LYS A 4 -16.62 25.06 -14.51
N PRO A 5 -15.60 24.41 -13.93
CA PRO A 5 -15.25 23.04 -14.33
C PRO A 5 -16.39 22.08 -13.97
N ASN A 6 -16.83 21.31 -14.95
CA ASN A 6 -17.98 20.41 -14.85
C ASN A 6 -17.61 19.17 -14.02
N ARG A 7 -18.42 18.86 -12.99
CA ARG A 7 -18.19 17.78 -12.00
C ARG A 7 -18.08 16.40 -12.65
N ASP A 8 -18.69 16.21 -13.81
CA ASP A 8 -18.70 14.94 -14.53
C ASP A 8 -17.31 14.55 -15.05
N THR A 9 -16.47 15.54 -15.38
CA THR A 9 -15.10 15.33 -15.87
C THR A 9 -14.18 14.72 -14.82
N ALA A 10 -14.40 15.06 -13.54
CA ALA A 10 -13.60 14.53 -12.43
C ALA A 10 -13.92 13.06 -12.14
N MET A 11 -15.16 12.63 -12.36
CA MET A 11 -15.59 11.24 -12.16
C MET A 11 -15.03 10.30 -13.24
N THR A 12 -14.98 10.74 -14.49
CA THR A 12 -14.45 9.93 -15.59
C THR A 12 -12.93 9.74 -15.49
N LEU A 13 -12.18 10.79 -15.13
CA LEU A 13 -10.72 10.73 -14.93
C LEU A 13 -10.30 9.73 -13.84
N MET A 14 -11.08 9.65 -12.75
CA MET A 14 -10.83 8.69 -11.66
C MET A 14 -11.05 7.24 -12.09
N GLY A 15 -12.12 6.96 -12.86
CA GLY A 15 -12.40 5.62 -13.38
C GLY A 15 -11.26 5.10 -14.28
N THR A 16 -10.79 5.94 -15.20
CA THR A 16 -9.73 5.57 -16.15
C THR A 16 -8.37 5.38 -15.47
N LEU A 17 -8.05 6.18 -14.45
CA LEU A 17 -6.86 5.98 -13.61
C LEU A 17 -6.92 4.67 -12.82
N THR A 18 -8.10 4.31 -12.32
CA THR A 18 -8.30 3.08 -11.53
C THR A 18 -8.11 1.83 -12.40
N GLU A 19 -8.62 1.85 -13.63
CA GLU A 19 -8.42 0.77 -14.60
C GLU A 19 -6.97 0.70 -15.08
N LEU A 20 -6.32 1.83 -15.34
CA LEU A 20 -4.89 1.89 -15.68
C LEU A 20 -4.01 1.33 -14.57
N VAL A 21 -4.30 1.68 -13.31
CA VAL A 21 -3.59 1.13 -12.14
C VAL A 21 -3.88 -0.36 -11.99
N GLY A 22 -5.12 -0.80 -12.20
CA GLY A 22 -5.49 -2.22 -12.19
C GLY A 22 -4.73 -3.05 -13.25
N HIS A 23 -4.58 -2.51 -14.45
CA HIS A 23 -3.82 -3.14 -15.53
C HIS A 23 -2.31 -3.09 -15.28
N TRP A 24 -1.79 -1.97 -14.76
CA TRP A 24 -0.40 -1.84 -14.35
C TRP A 24 -0.04 -2.84 -13.24
N TRP A 25 -0.99 -3.13 -12.34
CA TRP A 25 -0.85 -4.09 -11.25
C TRP A 25 -0.81 -5.55 -11.68
N GLN A 26 -1.49 -5.92 -12.77
CA GLN A 26 -1.43 -7.28 -13.32
C GLN A 26 -0.17 -7.53 -14.15
N GLY A 27 0.40 -6.48 -14.76
CA GLY A 27 1.49 -6.62 -15.73
C GLY A 27 2.90 -6.42 -15.18
N ASP A 28 3.13 -5.49 -14.26
CA ASP A 28 4.47 -4.92 -14.16
C ASP A 28 5.37 -5.55 -13.08
N ARG A 29 6.33 -6.35 -13.58
CA ARG A 29 7.53 -6.92 -12.92
C ARG A 29 8.66 -5.89 -12.76
N VAL A 30 8.37 -4.60 -12.65
CA VAL A 30 9.41 -3.58 -12.56
C VAL A 30 10.00 -3.51 -11.15
N ARG A 31 11.30 -3.81 -11.10
CA ARG A 31 12.29 -3.62 -10.03
C ARG A 31 12.00 -2.30 -9.29
N VAL A 32 12.27 -2.12 -8.01
CA VAL A 32 13.61 -2.14 -7.40
C VAL A 32 13.43 -2.29 -5.85
N SER A 33 14.43 -2.00 -5.00
CA SER A 33 14.56 -2.21 -3.52
C SER A 33 13.34 -1.96 -2.59
N PRO A 34 13.38 -2.17 -1.25
CA PRO A 34 12.26 -1.83 -0.35
C PRO A 34 11.69 -0.42 -0.53
N ALA A 35 12.52 0.55 -0.93
CA ALA A 35 12.14 1.90 -1.31
C ALA A 35 11.48 2.04 -2.71
N GLN A 36 11.43 0.97 -3.50
CA GLN A 36 11.12 0.98 -4.93
C GLN A 36 10.19 -0.18 -5.37
N GLY A 37 9.37 -0.72 -4.45
CA GLY A 37 8.22 -1.56 -4.80
C GLY A 37 8.13 -2.94 -4.14
N ARG A 38 9.09 -3.34 -3.30
CA ARG A 38 9.05 -4.66 -2.61
C ARG A 38 7.83 -4.81 -1.70
N LEU A 39 7.48 -3.75 -0.97
CA LEU A 39 6.31 -3.73 -0.07
C LEU A 39 4.99 -3.89 -0.81
N LEU A 40 4.94 -3.64 -2.13
CA LEU A 40 3.72 -3.80 -2.93
C LEU A 40 3.52 -5.26 -3.42
N ARG A 41 4.56 -6.09 -3.30
CA ARG A 41 4.62 -7.45 -3.86
C ARG A 41 4.76 -8.55 -2.82
N LEU A 42 4.54 -8.27 -1.55
CA LEU A 42 4.63 -9.31 -0.52
C LEU A 42 3.61 -10.41 -0.83
N GLN A 43 4.06 -11.66 -0.78
CA GLN A 43 3.21 -12.83 -0.93
C GLN A 43 3.12 -13.52 0.43
N PRO A 44 1.91 -13.65 1.01
CA PRO A 44 1.72 -14.49 2.17
C PRO A 44 2.01 -15.98 1.86
N PRO A 45 2.61 -16.75 2.78
CA PRO A 45 3.22 -16.31 4.03
C PRO A 45 4.61 -15.69 3.79
N CYS A 46 4.91 -14.57 4.44
CA CYS A 46 6.27 -14.01 4.49
C CYS A 46 6.51 -13.27 5.79
N ILE A 47 7.78 -13.08 6.18
CA ILE A 47 8.12 -12.46 7.45
C ILE A 47 8.54 -11.00 7.23
N LEU A 48 8.01 -10.11 8.06
CA LEU A 48 8.38 -8.70 8.13
C LEU A 48 8.97 -8.39 9.50
N ARG A 49 9.94 -7.49 9.55
CA ARG A 49 10.33 -6.82 10.77
C ARG A 49 9.99 -5.34 10.65
N ILE A 50 9.27 -4.84 11.64
CA ILE A 50 8.84 -3.45 11.74
C ILE A 50 9.32 -2.94 13.10
N GLY A 51 10.32 -2.05 13.10
CA GLY A 51 11.06 -1.72 14.32
C GLY A 51 11.68 -2.98 14.96
N ASP A 52 11.36 -3.22 16.23
CA ASP A 52 11.86 -4.38 16.98
C ASP A 52 10.91 -5.60 16.95
N ARG A 53 9.78 -5.50 16.24
CA ARG A 53 8.78 -6.57 16.17
C ARG A 53 8.85 -7.31 14.86
N VAL A 54 8.61 -8.62 14.92
CA VAL A 54 8.59 -9.52 13.78
C VAL A 54 7.16 -10.01 13.58
N TYR A 55 6.65 -9.87 12.38
CA TYR A 55 5.30 -10.26 11.98
C TYR A 55 5.35 -11.24 10.82
N GLU A 56 4.50 -12.25 10.84
CA GLU A 56 4.15 -13.03 9.68
C GLU A 56 2.99 -12.35 8.94
N VAL A 57 3.17 -12.12 7.65
CA VAL A 57 2.10 -11.68 6.74
C VAL A 57 1.26 -12.89 6.40
N ILE A 58 0.01 -12.89 6.85
CA ILE A 58 -0.92 -14.01 6.71
C ILE A 58 -1.94 -13.80 5.57
N ASP A 59 -2.24 -12.55 5.24
CA ASP A 59 -3.15 -12.22 4.14
C ASP A 59 -2.73 -10.96 3.38
N ARG A 60 -3.29 -10.82 2.18
CA ARG A 60 -3.11 -9.64 1.33
C ARG A 60 -4.42 -9.30 0.64
N ARG A 61 -4.79 -8.02 0.69
CA ARG A 61 -5.94 -7.47 -0.03
C ARG A 61 -5.64 -6.09 -0.60
N VAL A 62 -6.43 -5.69 -1.58
CA VAL A 62 -6.44 -4.32 -2.10
C VAL A 62 -7.68 -3.63 -1.56
N GLY A 63 -7.50 -2.41 -1.04
CA GLY A 63 -8.58 -1.58 -0.55
C GLY A 63 -8.59 -0.21 -1.22
N ASN A 64 -9.67 0.52 -1.04
CA ASN A 64 -9.83 1.90 -1.50
C ASN A 64 -10.35 2.77 -0.36
N VAL A 65 -9.78 3.95 -0.20
CA VAL A 65 -10.26 5.02 0.70
C VAL A 65 -10.33 6.34 -0.09
N PRO A 66 -10.97 7.41 0.45
CA PRO A 66 -11.04 8.70 -0.25
C PRO A 66 -9.67 9.27 -0.68
N GLU A 67 -8.60 8.94 0.04
CA GLU A 67 -7.23 9.35 -0.25
C GLU A 67 -6.57 8.55 -1.39
N GLY A 68 -7.15 7.41 -1.79
CA GLY A 68 -6.66 6.56 -2.87
C GLY A 68 -6.72 5.05 -2.58
N ALA A 69 -6.25 4.27 -3.56
CA ALA A 69 -6.09 2.83 -3.42
C ALA A 69 -4.91 2.50 -2.48
N PHE A 70 -4.97 1.35 -1.82
CA PHE A 70 -3.89 0.83 -0.99
C PHE A 70 -3.82 -0.69 -1.02
N VAL A 71 -2.67 -1.24 -0.64
CA VAL A 71 -2.51 -2.67 -0.35
C VAL A 71 -2.53 -2.85 1.16
N ALA A 72 -3.39 -3.73 1.65
CA ALA A 72 -3.42 -4.12 3.05
C ALA A 72 -2.82 -5.52 3.21
N TYR A 73 -1.98 -5.69 4.22
CA TYR A 73 -1.44 -6.96 4.66
C TYR A 73 -1.92 -7.24 6.08
N GLY A 74 -2.65 -8.34 6.25
CA GLY A 74 -2.87 -8.91 7.57
C GLY A 74 -1.56 -9.49 8.09
N CYS A 75 -1.18 -9.08 9.29
CA CYS A 75 0.09 -9.42 9.92
C CYS A 75 -0.16 -9.97 11.34
N ASP A 76 0.66 -10.92 11.79
CA ASP A 76 0.53 -11.58 13.10
C ASP A 76 1.91 -11.84 13.72
N ASP A 77 2.14 -11.45 14.98
CA ASP A 77 3.37 -11.73 15.73
C ASP A 77 3.21 -12.87 16.78
N GLY A 78 2.08 -13.58 16.75
CA GLY A 78 1.67 -14.59 17.72
C GLY A 78 1.02 -14.03 18.99
N VAL A 79 1.02 -12.69 19.17
CA VAL A 79 0.41 -11.99 20.30
C VAL A 79 -0.70 -11.05 19.82
N GLU A 80 -0.45 -10.34 18.72
CA GLU A 80 -1.33 -9.32 18.16
C GLU A 80 -1.43 -9.45 16.64
N HIS A 81 -2.66 -9.31 16.14
CA HIS A 81 -2.90 -9.06 14.73
C HIS A 81 -2.81 -7.57 14.42
N CYS A 82 -2.12 -7.22 13.34
CA CYS A 82 -2.09 -5.86 12.81
C CYS A 82 -2.39 -5.84 11.30
N GLU A 83 -2.68 -4.64 10.78
CA GLU A 83 -2.87 -4.41 9.35
C GLU A 83 -1.83 -3.39 8.87
N LEU A 84 -0.96 -3.81 7.97
CA LEU A 84 -0.01 -2.93 7.28
C LEU A 84 -0.63 -2.43 5.98
N ARG A 85 -0.84 -1.13 5.86
CA ARG A 85 -1.39 -0.47 4.66
C ARG A 85 -0.29 0.27 3.92
N VAL A 86 -0.09 -0.10 2.67
CA VAL A 86 0.87 0.54 1.77
C VAL A 86 0.10 1.31 0.71
N PHE A 87 0.23 2.64 0.74
CA PHE A 87 -0.36 3.54 -0.25
C PHE A 87 0.68 3.77 -1.35
N PRO A 88 0.45 3.26 -2.57
CA PRO A 88 1.29 3.60 -3.70
C PRO A 88 1.17 5.10 -3.97
N VAL A 89 2.31 5.72 -4.20
CA VAL A 89 2.40 7.08 -4.71
C VAL A 89 3.08 7.03 -6.07
N GLY A 90 2.94 8.09 -6.86
CA GLY A 90 3.55 8.15 -8.20
C GLY A 90 5.07 7.90 -8.17
N LEU A 91 5.66 7.71 -9.36
CA LEU A 91 7.01 7.18 -9.58
C LEU A 91 8.17 7.89 -8.85
N THR A 92 7.96 9.11 -8.36
CA THR A 92 9.01 9.94 -7.74
C THR A 92 8.85 10.12 -6.23
N ALA A 93 7.82 9.53 -5.62
CA ALA A 93 7.53 9.70 -4.20
C ALA A 93 7.69 8.38 -3.43
N GLN A 94 7.95 8.48 -2.12
CA GLN A 94 8.01 7.31 -1.25
C GLN A 94 6.59 6.85 -0.88
N PRO A 95 6.30 5.54 -0.91
CA PRO A 95 5.00 5.04 -0.51
C PRO A 95 4.72 5.41 0.94
N ARG A 96 3.51 5.90 1.20
CA ARG A 96 3.05 6.12 2.58
C ARG A 96 2.70 4.75 3.15
N VAL A 97 3.31 4.40 4.28
CA VAL A 97 3.02 3.14 4.96
C VAL A 97 2.40 3.45 6.32
N LEU A 98 1.29 2.78 6.63
CA LEU A 98 0.62 2.88 7.92
C LEU A 98 0.54 1.48 8.52
N ILE A 99 0.78 1.35 9.82
CA ILE A 99 0.44 0.15 10.58
C ILE A 99 -0.77 0.46 11.46
N ARG A 100 -1.75 -0.43 11.45
CA ARG A 100 -2.88 -0.39 12.37
C ARG A 100 -2.80 -1.56 13.33
N THR A 101 -2.68 -1.24 14.61
CA THR A 101 -2.66 -2.17 15.75
C THR A 101 -3.88 -1.93 16.63
N SER A 102 -4.06 -2.72 17.69
CA SER A 102 -5.04 -2.47 18.75
C SER A 102 -4.82 -1.13 19.46
N ASN A 103 -3.59 -0.63 19.48
CA ASN A 103 -3.22 0.65 20.10
C ASN A 103 -3.47 1.87 19.20
N GLY A 104 -3.87 1.65 17.94
CA GLY A 104 -4.14 2.72 16.98
C GLY A 104 -3.35 2.56 15.67
N GLU A 105 -3.39 3.62 14.86
CA GLU A 105 -2.73 3.69 13.56
C GLU A 105 -1.53 4.65 13.60
N VAL A 106 -0.39 4.21 13.08
CA VAL A 106 0.88 4.96 13.08
C VAL A 106 1.51 4.90 11.70
N GLY A 107 2.10 6.02 11.25
CA GLY A 107 2.88 6.08 10.02
C GLY A 107 4.28 5.50 10.20
N ILE A 108 4.74 4.74 9.21
CA ILE A 108 6.05 4.08 9.20
C ILE A 108 6.81 4.49 7.95
N GLU A 109 8.10 4.76 8.10
CA GLU A 109 8.98 4.95 6.95
C GLU A 109 9.24 3.62 6.27
N ALA A 110 9.17 3.57 4.93
CA ALA A 110 9.36 2.31 4.20
C ALA A 110 10.73 1.66 4.47
N GLY A 111 11.74 2.45 4.86
CA GLY A 111 13.06 1.97 5.25
C GLY A 111 13.10 1.21 6.58
N ASP A 112 12.11 1.40 7.45
CA ASP A 112 12.01 0.72 8.75
C ASP A 112 11.44 -0.70 8.63
N ILE A 113 11.03 -1.10 7.42
CA ILE A 113 10.44 -2.39 7.14
C ILE A 113 11.47 -3.28 6.47
N LEU A 114 11.91 -4.31 7.21
CA LEU A 114 12.75 -5.36 6.64
C LEU A 114 11.88 -6.54 6.25
N VAL A 115 12.01 -6.98 5.00
CA VAL A 115 11.28 -8.13 4.47
C VAL A 115 12.23 -9.33 4.41
N PHE A 116 11.84 -10.42 5.06
CA PHE A 116 12.51 -11.72 5.04
C PHE A 116 11.64 -12.71 4.25
N GLY A 117 12.22 -13.28 3.20
CA GLY A 117 11.58 -14.22 2.29
C GLY A 117 12.63 -14.93 1.45
#